data_AF-A0A7V9V2Y6-F1
#
_entry.id   AF-A0A7V9V2Y6-F1
#
_cell.length_a   1.000
_cell.length_b   1.000
_cell.length_c   1.000
_cell.angle_alpha   90.00
_cell.angle_beta   90.00
_cell.angle_gamma   90.00
#
_symmetry.space_group_name_H-M   'P 1'
#
loop_
_entity.id
_entity.type
_entity.pdbx_description
1 polymer ?
#
loop_
_entity_poly.entity_id
_entity_poly.type
_entity_poly.pdbx_seq_one_letter_code
_entity_poly.pdbx_strand_id
1 'polypeptide(L)' 'MPFSRKHESEADEIGLMYMARAGYDPQESIRFWQRMDEASRAGPPEFLSTHPAHGTRIQQLQALMPKAVEEYSRARPNG' A
#
# COMPACT_ATOMS: atom_id res chain seq x y z
N MET A 1 -12.49 -16.21 8.84
CA MET A 1 -11.54 -16.55 7.75
C MET A 1 -10.97 -15.26 7.19
N PRO A 2 -9.69 -15.26 6.75
CA PRO A 2 -8.93 -14.08 6.32
C PRO A 2 -9.69 -13.28 5.26
N PHE A 3 -9.48 -11.97 5.22
CA PHE A 3 -10.13 -11.09 4.25
C PHE A 3 -9.93 -11.60 2.82
N SER A 4 -10.95 -11.47 1.97
CA SER A 4 -10.84 -11.92 0.59
C SER A 4 -9.75 -11.13 -0.15
N ARG A 5 -9.14 -11.71 -1.18
CA ARG A 5 -8.17 -11.01 -2.06
C ARG A 5 -8.69 -9.66 -2.56
N LYS A 6 -10.01 -9.58 -2.77
CA LYS A 6 -10.70 -8.37 -3.19
C LYS A 6 -10.67 -7.30 -2.09
N HIS A 7 -10.93 -7.67 -0.84
CA HIS A 7 -10.90 -6.74 0.30
C HIS A 7 -9.50 -6.19 0.54
N GLU A 8 -8.46 -7.02 0.42
CA GLU A 8 -7.06 -6.55 0.54
C GLU A 8 -6.71 -5.57 -0.58
N SER A 9 -7.08 -5.87 -1.83
CA SER A 9 -6.81 -4.98 -2.97
C SER A 9 -7.55 -3.64 -2.83
N GLU A 10 -8.81 -3.69 -2.38
CA GLU A 10 -9.62 -2.49 -2.10
C GLU A 10 -9.03 -1.67 -0.94
N ALA A 11 -8.58 -2.32 0.12
CA ALA A 11 -7.94 -1.68 1.25
C ALA A 11 -6.61 -1.01 0.85
N ASP A 12 -5.79 -1.67 0.02
CA ASP A 12 -4.55 -1.10 -0.50
C ASP A 12 -4.81 0.15 -1.36
N GLU A 13 -5.83 0.11 -2.23
CA GLU A 13 -6.21 1.28 -3.05
C GLU A 13 -6.68 2.45 -2.18
N ILE A 14 -7.64 2.21 -1.28
CA ILE A 14 -8.21 3.26 -0.43
C ILE A 14 -7.13 3.83 0.49
N GLY A 15 -6.31 2.96 1.09
CA GLY A 15 -5.20 3.35 1.95
C GLY A 15 -4.19 4.23 1.22
N LEU A 16 -3.79 3.86 0.00
CA LEU A 16 -2.86 4.64 -0.82
C LEU A 16 -3.41 6.04 -1.13
N MET A 17 -4.71 6.14 -1.49
CA MET A 17 -5.34 7.44 -1.75
C MET A 17 -5.43 8.30 -0.49
N TYR A 18 -5.73 7.71 0.67
CA TYR A 18 -5.78 8.43 1.93
C TYR A 18 -4.40 8.92 2.37
N MET A 19 -3.35 8.11 2.20
CA MET A 19 -1.98 8.55 2.45
C MET A 19 -1.62 9.78 1.61
N ALA A 20 -1.90 9.70 0.30
CA ALA A 20 -1.64 10.80 -0.63
C ALA A 20 -2.40 12.08 -0.22
N ARG A 21 -3.71 11.97 0.05
CA ARG A 21 -4.55 13.10 0.49
C ARG A 21 -4.16 13.70 1.83
N ALA A 22 -3.56 12.89 2.71
CA ALA A 22 -3.01 13.35 3.98
C ALA A 22 -1.61 13.97 3.85
N GLY A 23 -1.04 14.04 2.63
CA GLY A 23 0.26 14.65 2.38
C GLY A 23 1.46 13.74 2.69
N TYR A 24 1.24 12.42 2.82
CA TYR A 24 2.32 11.43 2.86
C TYR A 24 2.71 11.01 1.44
N ASP A 25 4.02 10.84 1.20
CA ASP A 25 4.52 10.40 -0.10
C ASP A 25 3.98 8.99 -0.44
N PRO A 26 3.16 8.84 -1.49
CA PRO A 26 2.58 7.55 -1.84
C PRO A 26 3.65 6.51 -2.25
N GLN A 27 4.86 6.91 -2.66
CA GLN A 27 5.94 5.98 -3.00
C GLN A 27 6.41 5.16 -1.79
N GLU A 28 6.25 5.69 -0.58
CA GLU A 28 6.62 5.00 0.65
C GLU A 28 5.76 3.75 0.91
N SER A 29 4.57 3.67 0.30
CA SER A 29 3.73 2.44 0.34
C SER A 29 4.45 1.23 -0.29
N ILE A 30 5.15 1.43 -1.42
CA ILE A 30 5.90 0.35 -2.09
C ILE A 30 7.07 -0.08 -1.21
N ARG A 31 7.83 0.88 -0.67
CA ARG A 31 8.97 0.59 0.22
C ARG A 31 8.53 -0.13 1.49
N PHE A 32 7.39 0.25 2.05
CA PHE A 32 6.80 -0.45 3.19
C PHE A 32 6.54 -1.92 2.87
N TRP A 33 5.87 -2.21 1.75
CA TRP A 33 5.56 -3.58 1.37
C TRP A 33 6.77 -4.42 0.97
N GLN A 34 7.81 -3.81 0.40
CA GLN A 34 9.11 -4.47 0.17
C GLN A 34 9.74 -4.93 1.49
N ARG A 35 9.78 -4.04 2.50
CA ARG A 35 10.29 -4.40 3.84
C ARG A 35 9.46 -5.48 4.53
N MET A 36 8.14 -5.46 4.32
CA MET A 36 7.25 -6.51 4.84
C MET A 36 7.52 -7.88 4.19
N ASP A 37 7.76 -7.92 2.88
CA ASP A 37 8.16 -9.16 2.18
C ASP A 37 9.50 -9.69 2.72
N GLU A 38 10.49 -8.83 2.89
CA GLU A 38 11.78 -9.20 3.46
C GLU A 38 11.64 -9.73 4.90
N ALA A 39 10.87 -9.05 5.75
CA ALA A 39 10.63 -9.47 7.12
C ALA A 39 9.93 -10.83 7.21
N SER A 40 9.03 -11.13 6.27
CA SER A 40 8.30 -12.41 6.23
C SER A 40 9.22 -13.63 6.08
N ARG A 41 10.44 -13.45 5.55
CA ARG A 41 11.43 -14.53 5.38
C ARG A 41 12.01 -15.03 6.70
N ALA A 42 12.04 -14.18 7.72
CA ALA A 42 12.45 -14.56 9.09
C ALA A 42 11.30 -15.17 9.90
N GLY A 43 10.09 -15.19 9.33
CA GLY A 43 8.83 -15.55 9.97
C GLY A 43 7.78 -14.48 9.65
N PRO A 44 6.55 -14.85 9.25
CA PRO A 44 5.53 -13.86 8.90
C PRO A 44 5.20 -12.98 10.11
N PRO A 45 5.28 -11.64 10.00
CA PRO A 45 4.78 -10.72 11.02
C PRO A 45 3.33 -11.05 11.36
N GLU A 46 2.92 -10.82 12.61
CA GLU A 46 1.53 -11.05 13.07
C GLU A 46 0.50 -10.39 12.15
N PHE A 47 0.83 -9.20 11.63
CA PHE A 47 0.03 -8.50 10.63
C PHE A 47 -0.26 -9.33 9.37
N LEU A 48 0.72 -10.09 8.85
CA LEU A 48 0.54 -10.93 7.67
C LEU A 48 -0.30 -12.18 7.95
N SER A 49 -0.54 -12.55 9.21
CA SER A 49 -1.41 -13.66 9.59
C SER A 49 -2.89 -13.33 9.37
N THR A 50 -3.29 -12.06 9.51
CA THR A 50 -4.67 -11.59 9.27
C THR A 50 -4.84 -10.89 7.93
N HIS A 51 -3.77 -10.25 7.42
CA HIS A 51 -3.71 -9.54 6.15
C HIS A 51 -2.60 -10.13 5.26
N PRO A 52 -2.86 -11.25 4.58
CA PRO A 52 -1.84 -11.91 3.78
C PRO A 52 -1.37 -11.01 2.63
N ALA A 53 -0.05 -10.80 2.55
CA ALA A 53 0.56 -10.15 1.40
C ALA A 53 0.36 -11.04 0.17
N HIS A 54 -0.41 -10.56 -0.81
CA HIS A 54 -0.47 -11.21 -2.11
C HIS A 54 0.77 -10.79 -2.89
N GLY A 55 1.43 -11.71 -3.61
CA GLY A 55 2.59 -11.39 -4.47
C GLY A 55 2.31 -10.33 -5.56
N THR A 56 1.04 -9.94 -5.72
CA THR A 56 0.56 -8.89 -6.63
C THR A 56 0.42 -7.52 -5.97
N ARG A 57 0.62 -7.37 -4.66
CA ARG A 57 0.36 -6.12 -3.92
C ARG A 57 1.24 -4.97 -4.40
N ILE A 58 2.55 -5.20 -4.53
CA ILE A 58 3.48 -4.20 -5.07
C ILE A 58 3.09 -3.80 -6.52
N GLN A 59 2.67 -4.77 -7.34
CA GLN A 59 2.24 -4.51 -8.72
C GLN A 59 0.98 -3.65 -8.77
N GLN A 60 0.01 -3.90 -7.88
CA GLN A 60 -1.20 -3.08 -7.76
C GLN A 60 -0.86 -1.66 -7.31
N LEU A 61 -0.01 -1.49 -6.30
CA LEU A 61 0.44 -0.17 -5.84
C LEU A 61 1.17 0.59 -6.96
N GLN A 62 2.01 -0.09 -7.73
CA GLN A 62 2.68 0.50 -8.91
C GLN A 62 1.65 0.97 -9.96
N ALA A 63 0.62 0.17 -10.24
CA ALA A 63 -0.43 0.52 -11.19
C ALA A 63 -1.27 1.73 -10.73
N LEU A 64 -1.49 1.86 -9.41
CA LEU A 64 -2.24 2.98 -8.81
C LEU A 64 -1.38 4.24 -8.59
N MET A 65 -0.05 4.13 -8.71
CA MET A 65 0.88 5.21 -8.37
C MET A 65 0.61 6.52 -9.12
N PRO A 66 0.32 6.53 -10.44
CA PRO A 66 0.00 7.78 -11.14
C PRO A 66 -1.17 8.54 -10.51
N LYS A 67 -2.24 7.82 -10.13
CA LYS A 67 -3.42 8.38 -9.45
C LYS A 67 -3.05 8.89 -8.04
N ALA A 68 -2.25 8.12 -7.30
CA ALA A 68 -1.80 8.50 -5.96
C ALA A 68 -0.94 9.77 -5.97
N VAL A 69 -0.02 9.89 -6.93
CA VAL A 69 0.85 11.07 -7.10
C VAL A 69 0.02 12.29 -7.46
N GLU A 70 -1.02 12.15 -8.28
CA GLU A 70 -1.95 13.23 -8.58
C GLU A 70 -2.68 13.71 -7.31
N GLU A 71 -3.24 12.79 -6.52
CA GLU A 71 -3.89 13.09 -5.24
C GLU A 71 -2.93 13.76 -4.24
N TYR A 72 -1.69 13.27 -4.16
CA TYR A 72 -0.63 13.84 -3.32
C TYR A 72 -0.28 15.27 -3.72
N SER A 73 -0.17 15.52 -5.03
CA SER A 73 0.12 16.86 -5.57
C SER A 73 -1.01 17.84 -5.27
N ARG A 74 -2.27 17.38 -5.37
CA ARG A 74 -3.45 18.19 -5.01
C ARG A 74 -3.49 18.51 -3.51
N ALA A 75 -3.07 17.57 -2.66
CA ALA A 75 -3.02 17.74 -1.21
C ALA A 75 -1.89 18.66 -0.73
N ARG A 76 -0.89 18.93 -1.57
CA ARG A 76 0.20 19.88 -1.30
C ARG A 76 0.09 21.11 -2.21
N PRO A 77 -0.88 22.01 -1.96
CA PRO A 77 -0.95 23.26 -2.71
C PRO A 77 0.20 24.16 -2.25
N ASN A 78 1.30 24.10 -3.00
CA ASN A 78 2.56 24.85 -2.81
C ASN A 78 3.39 24.36 -1.60
N GLY A 79 4.63 23.95 -1.88
CA GLY A 79 5.67 23.85 -0.86
C GLY A 79 6.11 25.24 -0.41
#